data_AF-A0A9X1Z195-F1
#
_entry.id   AF-A0A9X1Z195-F1
#
_cell.length_a   1.000
_cell.length_b   1.000
_cell.length_c   1.000
_cell.angle_alpha   90.00
_cell.angle_beta   90.00
_cell.angle_gamma   90.00
#
_symmetry.space_group_name_H-M   'P 1'
#
loop_
_entity.id
_entity.type
_entity.pdbx_description
1 polymer ?
#
loop_
_entity_poly.entity_id
_entity_poly.type
_entity_poly.pdbx_seq_one_letter_code
_entity_poly.pdbx_strand_id
1 'polypeptide(L)'
;MLIRPSFHLALLLLAAYLTAVFGSSTALADGEESPPPPPNCPKGQVWDSKNQRCVSQQSRLLPDNDRADYAYRLAKDGRYEEALALLDTLSQPHTPKALNYRGYATRKLGRTDEGIGYYLQAVKLDPHYALVREYLGEAYVTQGRLDLAQEQLQHIKGICSTTCEEYQDLAQAIASAGKT
;
A
#
# COMPACT_ATOMS: atom_id res chain seq x y z
N MET A 1 -39.31 -57.25 -38.81
CA MET A 1 -39.24 -57.58 -40.26
C MET A 1 -38.92 -56.28 -41.01
N LEU A 2 -38.05 -56.32 -42.03
CA LEU A 2 -37.22 -55.24 -42.63
C LEU A 2 -35.94 -55.00 -41.80
N ILE A 3 -34.72 -55.50 -42.06
CA ILE A 3 -33.89 -55.94 -43.21
C ILE A 3 -33.66 -54.88 -44.30
N ARG A 4 -32.43 -54.31 -44.32
CA ARG A 4 -31.44 -54.20 -45.44
C ARG A 4 -30.60 -52.90 -45.35
N PRO A 5 -29.39 -52.80 -45.96
CA PRO A 5 -28.16 -53.46 -45.54
C PRO A 5 -26.90 -52.56 -45.62
N SER A 6 -25.81 -53.08 -45.05
CA SER A 6 -24.39 -53.03 -45.45
C SER A 6 -23.88 -52.04 -46.50
N PHE A 7 -22.79 -51.32 -46.16
CA PHE A 7 -21.58 -51.25 -47.00
C PHE A 7 -20.32 -51.32 -46.12
N HIS A 8 -19.52 -52.37 -46.35
CA HIS A 8 -18.16 -52.56 -45.86
C HIS A 8 -17.16 -51.93 -46.83
N LEU A 9 -16.00 -51.48 -46.31
CA LEU A 9 -14.61 -51.73 -46.74
C LEU A 9 -13.73 -50.55 -46.25
N ALA A 10 -12.81 -50.76 -45.31
CA ALA A 10 -11.40 -51.17 -45.53
C ALA A 10 -10.50 -49.95 -45.86
N LEU A 11 -9.24 -49.79 -45.45
CA LEU A 11 -8.31 -50.42 -44.49
C LEU A 11 -7.01 -49.56 -44.62
N LEU A 12 -6.16 -49.56 -43.60
CA LEU A 12 -4.70 -49.29 -43.60
C LEU A 12 -4.12 -47.86 -43.51
N LEU A 13 -3.47 -47.67 -42.35
CA LEU A 13 -2.06 -47.28 -42.13
C LEU A 13 -1.56 -45.91 -42.60
N LEU A 14 -1.05 -45.11 -41.65
CA LEU A 14 0.39 -44.78 -41.55
C LEU A 14 0.70 -44.00 -40.26
N ALA A 15 1.82 -44.38 -39.65
CA ALA A 15 2.37 -43.83 -38.43
C ALA A 15 3.11 -42.50 -38.66
N ALA A 16 3.19 -41.65 -37.63
CA ALA A 16 4.36 -40.81 -37.38
C ALA A 16 4.37 -40.34 -35.91
N TYR A 17 5.27 -40.93 -35.13
CA TYR A 17 5.73 -40.41 -33.85
C TYR A 17 6.54 -39.13 -34.14
N LEU A 18 6.24 -38.02 -33.47
CA LEU A 18 7.08 -36.82 -33.51
C LEU A 18 7.43 -36.39 -32.07
N THR A 19 8.72 -36.13 -31.93
CA THR A 19 9.53 -36.01 -30.73
C THR A 19 9.26 -34.77 -29.88
N ALA A 20 9.51 -34.89 -28.59
CA ALA A 20 9.54 -33.80 -27.62
C ALA A 20 10.60 -32.74 -27.96
N VAL A 21 10.23 -31.47 -27.78
CA VAL A 21 11.19 -30.39 -27.48
C VAL A 21 10.64 -29.58 -26.32
N PHE A 22 11.44 -29.52 -25.25
CA PHE A 22 11.27 -28.63 -24.11
C PHE A 22 11.30 -27.17 -24.60
N GLY A 23 10.14 -26.53 -24.64
CA GLY A 23 10.05 -25.08 -24.72
C GLY A 23 10.03 -24.52 -23.31
N SER A 24 11.16 -23.97 -22.86
CA SER A 24 11.24 -23.13 -21.67
C SER A 24 10.40 -21.88 -21.90
N SER A 25 9.12 -21.94 -21.53
CA SER A 25 8.27 -20.75 -21.49
C SER A 25 8.85 -19.81 -20.45
N THR A 26 9.30 -18.67 -20.94
CA THR A 26 9.74 -17.50 -20.20
C THR A 26 8.85 -17.25 -18.99
N ALA A 27 9.46 -17.15 -17.82
CA ALA A 27 8.83 -16.59 -16.64
C ALA A 27 8.37 -15.17 -16.99
N LEU A 28 7.07 -15.00 -17.24
CA LEU A 28 6.45 -13.69 -17.15
C LEU A 28 6.49 -13.34 -15.67
N ALA A 29 7.32 -12.36 -15.33
CA ALA A 29 7.13 -11.59 -14.13
C ALA A 29 5.79 -10.87 -14.31
N ASP A 30 4.70 -11.50 -13.87
CA ASP A 30 3.44 -10.81 -13.61
C ASP A 30 3.71 -9.87 -12.43
N GLY A 31 4.27 -8.70 -12.73
CA GLY A 31 4.06 -7.56 -11.87
C GLY A 31 2.58 -7.26 -11.95
N GLU A 32 1.81 -7.62 -10.92
CA GLU A 32 0.47 -7.09 -10.76
C GLU A 32 0.61 -5.56 -10.73
N GLU A 33 0.35 -4.93 -11.88
CA GLU A 33 0.31 -3.48 -11.98
C GLU A 33 -0.82 -3.02 -11.08
N SER A 34 -0.45 -2.54 -9.90
CA SER A 34 -1.41 -2.05 -8.92
C SER A 34 -2.28 -0.98 -9.58
N PRO A 35 -3.60 -1.05 -9.45
CA PRO A 35 -4.48 -0.11 -10.12
C PRO A 35 -4.08 1.33 -9.75
N PRO A 36 -4.15 2.27 -10.72
CA PRO A 36 -3.71 3.63 -10.47
C PRO A 36 -4.49 4.23 -9.30
N PRO A 37 -3.85 5.06 -8.46
CA PRO A 37 -4.52 5.68 -7.34
C PRO A 37 -5.70 6.53 -7.83
N PRO A 38 -6.80 6.64 -7.04
CA PRO A 38 -7.94 7.42 -7.46
C PRO A 38 -7.59 8.91 -7.65
N PRO A 39 -8.30 9.63 -8.53
CA PRO A 39 -7.97 11.02 -8.84
C PRO A 39 -8.21 11.94 -7.63
N ASN A 40 -7.54 13.10 -7.63
CA ASN A 40 -7.86 14.16 -6.68
C ASN A 40 -9.24 14.74 -6.96
N CYS A 41 -10.03 14.90 -5.89
CA CYS A 41 -11.35 15.51 -5.98
C CYS A 41 -11.26 17.04 -5.91
N PRO A 42 -12.25 17.75 -6.48
CA PRO A 42 -12.38 19.19 -6.31
C PRO A 42 -12.38 19.59 -4.83
N LYS A 43 -12.03 20.85 -4.55
CA LYS A 43 -11.98 21.38 -3.18
C LYS A 43 -13.31 21.15 -2.45
N GLY A 44 -13.23 20.62 -1.23
CA GLY A 44 -14.41 20.28 -0.42
C GLY A 44 -15.06 18.92 -0.77
N GLN A 45 -14.46 18.14 -1.65
CA GLN A 45 -14.88 16.78 -1.98
C GLN A 45 -13.82 15.74 -1.60
N VAL A 46 -14.30 14.52 -1.36
CA VAL A 46 -13.52 13.35 -0.99
C VAL A 46 -13.90 12.18 -1.90
N TRP A 47 -12.94 11.32 -2.21
CA TRP A 47 -13.19 10.12 -3.00
C TRP A 47 -13.94 9.06 -2.18
N ASP A 48 -15.12 8.69 -2.65
CA ASP A 48 -15.91 7.56 -2.16
C ASP A 48 -15.43 6.29 -2.87
N SER A 49 -14.75 5.42 -2.13
CA SER A 49 -14.15 4.20 -2.71
C SER A 49 -15.20 3.17 -3.10
N LYS A 50 -16.36 3.17 -2.43
CA LYS A 50 -17.45 2.25 -2.72
C LYS A 50 -18.16 2.61 -4.02
N ASN A 51 -18.43 3.90 -4.22
CA ASN A 51 -19.18 4.40 -5.38
C ASN A 51 -18.29 4.94 -6.49
N GLN A 52 -16.96 4.89 -6.32
CA GLN A 52 -15.96 5.30 -7.30
C GLN A 52 -16.20 6.72 -7.85
N ARG A 53 -16.50 7.66 -6.94
CA ARG A 53 -16.79 9.06 -7.30
C ARG A 53 -16.40 10.04 -6.20
N CYS A 54 -16.17 11.28 -6.59
CA CYS A 54 -16.03 12.37 -5.63
C CYS A 54 -17.39 12.76 -5.05
N VAL A 55 -17.47 12.87 -3.72
CA VAL A 55 -18.65 13.31 -2.99
C VAL A 55 -18.28 14.44 -2.04
N SER A 56 -19.26 15.22 -1.60
CA SER A 56 -19.01 16.28 -0.60
C SER A 56 -18.38 15.70 0.66
N GLN A 57 -17.34 16.37 1.17
CA GLN A 57 -16.69 16.03 2.44
C GLN A 57 -17.66 16.10 3.64
N GLN A 58 -18.81 16.75 3.50
CA GLN A 58 -19.85 16.83 4.53
C GLN A 58 -20.83 15.65 4.48
N SER A 59 -20.68 14.74 3.51
CA SER A 59 -21.53 13.56 3.40
C SER A 59 -21.41 12.70 4.66
N ARG A 60 -22.52 12.58 5.40
CA ARG A 60 -22.61 11.69 6.58
C ARG A 60 -22.45 10.21 6.24
N LEU A 61 -22.64 9.85 4.97
CA LEU A 61 -22.55 8.48 4.48
C LEU A 61 -21.12 8.09 4.09
N LEU A 62 -20.20 9.05 4.05
CA LEU A 62 -18.81 8.79 3.70
C LEU A 62 -18.07 8.19 4.92
N PRO A 63 -17.55 6.96 4.82
CA PRO A 63 -16.93 6.28 5.94
C PRO A 63 -15.60 6.94 6.32
N ASP A 64 -15.25 6.83 7.61
CA ASP A 64 -13.98 7.35 8.13
C ASP A 64 -12.76 6.78 7.40
N ASN A 65 -12.83 5.53 6.93
CA ASN A 65 -11.74 4.93 6.17
C ASN A 65 -11.47 5.70 4.85
N ASP A 66 -12.51 6.03 4.09
CA ASP A 66 -12.37 6.80 2.85
C ASP A 66 -11.84 8.22 3.13
N ARG A 67 -12.31 8.84 4.22
CA ARG A 67 -11.82 10.15 4.66
C ARG A 67 -10.34 10.10 5.02
N ALA A 68 -9.93 9.09 5.80
CA ALA A 68 -8.54 8.91 6.22
C ALA A 68 -7.63 8.61 5.01
N ASP A 69 -8.02 7.69 4.14
CA ASP A 69 -7.24 7.32 2.96
C ASP A 69 -7.11 8.51 1.98
N TYR A 70 -8.18 9.30 1.81
CA TYR A 70 -8.11 10.53 1.02
C TYR A 70 -7.24 11.60 1.68
N ALA A 71 -7.30 11.76 3.00
CA ALA A 71 -6.40 12.66 3.72
C ALA A 71 -4.93 12.28 3.54
N TYR A 72 -4.61 10.99 3.55
CA TYR A 72 -3.27 10.52 3.26
C TYR A 72 -2.83 10.89 1.84
N ARG A 73 -3.70 10.74 0.83
CA ARG A 73 -3.42 11.21 -0.53
C ARG A 73 -3.17 12.72 -0.59
N LEU A 74 -4.01 13.52 0.05
CA LEU A 74 -3.78 14.97 0.16
C LEU A 74 -2.40 15.27 0.72
N ALA A 75 -1.99 14.56 1.77
CA ALA A 75 -0.65 14.72 2.36
C ALA A 75 0.46 14.29 1.39
N LYS A 76 0.29 13.18 0.64
CA LYS A 76 1.27 12.76 -0.37
C LYS A 76 1.43 13.78 -1.51
N ASP A 77 0.39 14.55 -1.79
CA ASP A 77 0.42 15.67 -2.74
C ASP A 77 0.91 17.00 -2.14
N GLY A 78 1.39 17.00 -0.89
CA GLY A 78 1.89 18.20 -0.22
C GLY A 78 0.82 19.09 0.41
N ARG A 79 -0.46 18.69 0.36
CA ARG A 79 -1.60 19.45 0.92
C ARG A 79 -1.83 19.06 2.39
N TYR A 80 -0.81 19.27 3.23
CA TYR A 80 -0.76 18.75 4.59
C TYR A 80 -1.84 19.34 5.51
N GLU A 81 -2.10 20.63 5.44
CA GLU A 81 -3.12 21.31 6.25
C GLU A 81 -4.53 20.83 5.90
N GLU A 82 -4.79 20.59 4.60
CA GLU A 82 -6.08 20.03 4.16
C GLU A 82 -6.24 18.58 4.60
N ALA A 83 -5.17 17.80 4.60
CA ALA A 83 -5.17 16.44 5.15
C ALA A 83 -5.52 16.45 6.64
N LEU A 84 -4.89 17.30 7.44
CA LEU A 84 -5.17 17.42 8.88
C LEU A 84 -6.60 17.87 9.15
N ALA A 85 -7.07 18.89 8.42
CA ALA A 85 -8.45 19.36 8.54
C ALA A 85 -9.48 18.26 8.21
N LEU A 86 -9.20 17.41 7.22
CA LEU A 86 -10.07 16.26 6.90
C LEU A 86 -10.01 15.19 8.00
N LEU A 87 -8.82 14.89 8.54
CA LEU A 87 -8.66 13.94 9.64
C LEU A 87 -9.39 14.41 10.92
N ASP A 88 -9.56 15.71 11.11
CA ASP A 88 -10.34 16.29 12.23
C ASP A 88 -11.84 16.03 12.10
N THR A 89 -12.32 15.61 10.92
CA THR A 89 -13.73 15.27 10.69
C THR A 89 -14.08 13.81 10.96
N LEU A 90 -13.09 12.97 11.29
CA LEU A 90 -13.31 11.56 11.54
C LEU A 90 -14.16 11.35 12.80
N SER A 91 -15.10 10.41 12.72
CA SER A 91 -15.86 9.98 13.90
C SER A 91 -15.00 9.16 14.87
N GLN A 92 -13.98 8.46 14.36
CA GLN A 92 -12.99 7.70 15.10
C GLN A 92 -11.57 8.23 14.81
N PRO A 93 -11.16 9.34 15.44
CA PRO A 93 -9.91 10.04 15.10
C PRO A 93 -8.63 9.34 15.59
N HIS A 94 -8.75 8.34 16.47
CA HIS A 94 -7.62 7.68 17.12
C HIS A 94 -7.43 6.21 16.69
N THR A 95 -7.76 5.88 15.44
CA THR A 95 -7.37 4.58 14.86
C THR A 95 -5.87 4.58 14.52
N PRO A 96 -5.18 3.41 14.49
CA PRO A 96 -3.77 3.35 14.08
C PRO A 96 -3.51 4.04 12.74
N LYS A 97 -4.41 3.83 11.76
CA LYS A 97 -4.36 4.45 10.44
C LYS A 97 -4.51 5.98 10.51
N ALA A 98 -5.52 6.49 11.21
CA ALA A 98 -5.73 7.93 11.32
C ALA A 98 -4.55 8.63 12.02
N LEU A 99 -4.04 8.03 13.10
CA LEU A 99 -2.86 8.50 13.81
C LEU A 99 -1.61 8.48 12.91
N ASN A 100 -1.41 7.42 12.12
CA ASN A 100 -0.34 7.36 11.13
C ASN A 100 -0.38 8.55 10.16
N TYR A 101 -1.55 8.80 9.57
CA TYR A 101 -1.71 9.86 8.58
C TYR A 101 -1.57 11.26 9.19
N ARG A 102 -2.00 11.46 10.44
CA ARG A 102 -1.71 12.69 11.21
C ARG A 102 -0.21 12.85 11.44
N GLY A 103 0.47 11.78 11.85
CA GLY A 103 1.92 11.76 12.04
C GLY A 103 2.65 12.13 10.74
N TYR A 104 2.22 11.57 9.62
CA TYR A 104 2.76 11.87 8.30
C TYR A 104 2.62 13.35 7.92
N ALA A 105 1.39 13.88 7.96
CA ALA A 105 1.14 15.26 7.59
C ALA A 105 1.88 16.26 8.52
N THR A 106 1.87 16.03 9.83
CA THR A 106 2.55 16.91 10.80
C THR A 106 4.07 16.86 10.67
N ARG A 107 4.67 15.68 10.51
CA ARG A 107 6.12 15.57 10.25
C ARG A 107 6.52 16.31 8.99
N LYS A 108 5.76 16.17 7.90
CA LYS A 108 6.05 16.85 6.63
C LYS A 108 5.89 18.38 6.70
N LEU A 109 5.09 18.89 7.64
CA LEU A 109 5.01 20.31 7.98
C LEU A 109 6.20 20.81 8.84
N GLY A 110 7.18 19.96 9.14
CA GLY A 110 8.31 20.29 10.02
C GLY A 110 7.98 20.20 11.52
N ARG A 111 6.75 19.79 11.88
CA ARG A 111 6.34 19.53 13.28
C ARG A 111 6.73 18.11 13.67
N THR A 112 8.02 17.80 13.57
CA THR A 112 8.54 16.42 13.66
C THR A 112 8.25 15.76 15.01
N ASP A 113 8.43 16.47 16.13
CA ASP A 113 8.16 15.93 17.47
C ASP A 113 6.68 15.54 17.65
N GLU A 114 5.77 16.35 17.13
CA GLU A 114 4.35 16.04 17.17
C GLU A 114 4.01 14.84 16.29
N GLY A 115 4.63 14.76 15.11
CA GLY A 115 4.49 13.61 14.23
C GLY A 115 4.90 12.30 14.91
N ILE A 116 6.04 12.31 15.60
CA ILE A 116 6.52 11.20 16.44
C ILE A 116 5.47 10.84 17.51
N GLY A 117 4.88 11.84 18.17
CA GLY A 117 3.82 11.62 19.16
C GLY A 117 2.61 10.84 18.59
N TYR A 118 2.19 11.12 17.37
CA TYR A 118 1.11 10.36 16.72
C TYR A 118 1.55 8.95 16.31
N TYR A 119 2.76 8.80 15.76
CA TYR A 119 3.28 7.48 15.39
C TYR A 119 3.42 6.55 16.59
N LEU A 120 3.92 7.05 17.73
CA LEU A 120 4.04 6.27 18.96
C LEU A 120 2.67 5.80 19.46
N GLN A 121 1.63 6.64 19.36
CA GLN A 121 0.26 6.24 19.67
C GLN A 121 -0.24 5.16 18.70
N ALA A 122 0.02 5.30 17.40
CA ALA A 122 -0.36 4.30 16.40
C ALA A 122 0.33 2.94 16.66
N VAL A 123 1.65 2.93 16.91
CA VAL A 123 2.41 1.71 17.25
C VAL A 123 1.92 1.07 18.55
N LYS A 124 1.51 1.87 19.53
CA LYS A 124 0.93 1.34 20.78
C LYS A 124 -0.37 0.58 20.54
N LEU A 125 -1.20 1.06 19.59
CA LEU A 125 -2.47 0.42 19.23
C LEU A 125 -2.27 -0.77 18.30
N ASP A 126 -1.32 -0.68 17.36
CA ASP A 126 -0.93 -1.77 16.47
C ASP A 126 0.59 -1.89 16.39
N PRO A 127 1.19 -2.78 17.20
CA PRO A 127 2.64 -3.01 17.19
C PRO A 127 3.18 -3.64 15.91
N HIS A 128 2.33 -4.18 15.03
CA HIS A 128 2.74 -4.86 13.80
C HIS A 128 2.52 -3.99 12.55
N TYR A 129 2.18 -2.71 12.71
CA TYR A 129 1.97 -1.80 11.60
C TYR A 129 3.32 -1.30 11.02
N ALA A 130 3.88 -2.06 10.07
CA ALA A 130 5.18 -1.80 9.46
C ALA A 130 5.32 -0.36 8.92
N LEU A 131 4.31 0.13 8.17
CA LEU A 131 4.31 1.47 7.60
C LEU A 131 4.46 2.59 8.64
N VAL A 132 3.84 2.45 9.82
CA VAL A 132 3.98 3.44 10.90
C VAL A 132 5.39 3.42 11.46
N ARG A 133 5.99 2.23 11.60
CA ARG A 133 7.35 2.08 12.11
C ARG A 133 8.39 2.64 11.15
N GLU A 134 8.17 2.48 9.85
CA GLU A 134 8.97 3.12 8.80
C GLU A 134 8.95 4.64 9.00
N TYR A 135 7.76 5.26 9.04
CA TYR A 135 7.64 6.70 9.20
C TYR A 135 8.14 7.25 10.54
N LEU A 136 7.98 6.48 11.62
CA LEU A 136 8.60 6.79 12.90
C LEU A 136 10.13 6.74 12.81
N GLY A 137 10.68 5.73 12.14
CA GLY A 137 12.11 5.61 11.89
C GLY A 137 12.65 6.77 11.05
N GLU A 138 11.95 7.16 9.97
CA GLU A 138 12.31 8.33 9.18
C GLU A 138 12.28 9.62 9.99
N ALA A 139 11.31 9.77 10.90
CA ALA A 139 11.23 10.92 11.79
C ALA A 139 12.45 10.99 12.72
N TYR A 140 12.89 9.85 13.25
CA TYR A 140 14.12 9.76 14.04
C TYR A 140 15.37 10.05 13.21
N VAL A 141 15.42 9.63 11.95
CA VAL A 141 16.50 10.02 11.02
C VAL A 141 16.55 11.53 10.86
N THR A 142 15.42 12.21 10.67
CA THR A 142 15.36 13.69 10.60
C THR A 142 15.91 14.36 11.87
N GLN A 143 15.77 13.72 13.04
CA GLN A 143 16.31 14.23 14.30
C GLN A 143 17.75 13.82 14.60
N GLY A 144 18.42 13.07 13.71
CA GLY A 144 19.75 12.51 13.95
C GLY A 144 19.76 11.37 14.99
N ARG A 145 18.59 10.85 15.36
CA ARG A 145 18.41 9.76 16.34
C ARG A 145 18.51 8.40 15.64
N LEU A 146 19.67 8.12 15.06
CA LEU A 146 19.90 6.91 14.26
C LEU A 146 19.79 5.62 15.09
N ASP A 147 20.03 5.70 16.40
CA ASP A 147 19.81 4.62 17.37
C ASP A 147 18.35 4.16 17.36
N LEU A 148 17.41 5.11 17.47
CA LEU A 148 15.97 4.82 17.49
C LEU A 148 15.45 4.41 16.11
N ALA A 149 16.02 4.97 15.03
CA ALA A 149 15.67 4.56 13.67
C ALA A 149 16.06 3.09 13.41
N GLN A 150 17.24 2.66 13.88
CA GLN A 150 17.68 1.27 13.77
C GLN A 150 16.80 0.31 14.58
N GLU A 151 16.31 0.73 15.75
CA GLU A 151 15.33 -0.05 16.52
C GLU A 151 14.05 -0.30 15.71
N GLN A 152 13.50 0.73 15.07
CA GLN A 152 12.33 0.56 14.20
C GLN A 152 12.61 -0.36 13.02
N LEU A 153 13.79 -0.26 12.40
CA LEU A 153 14.20 -1.13 11.31
C LEU A 153 14.23 -2.62 11.72
N GLN A 154 14.70 -2.92 12.94
CA GLN A 154 14.66 -4.29 13.47
C GLN A 154 13.22 -4.79 13.70
N HIS A 155 12.33 -3.92 14.18
CA HIS A 155 10.91 -4.28 14.31
C HIS A 155 10.28 -4.58 12.95
N ILE A 156 10.49 -3.73 11.94
CA ILE A 156 9.98 -3.95 10.58
C ILE A 156 10.49 -5.27 10.02
N LYS A 157 11.78 -5.57 10.20
CA LYS A 157 12.37 -6.85 9.80
C LYS A 157 11.65 -8.05 10.44
N GLY A 158 11.27 -7.95 11.72
CA GLY A 158 10.50 -8.98 12.41
C GLY A 158 9.07 -9.14 11.87
N ILE A 159 8.49 -8.09 11.30
CA ILE A 159 7.13 -8.08 10.76
C ILE A 159 7.10 -8.63 9.32
N CYS A 160 7.97 -8.14 8.44
CA CYS A 160 7.90 -8.43 7.00
C CYS A 160 9.24 -8.79 6.33
N SER A 161 10.28 -9.12 7.11
CA SER A 161 11.63 -9.41 6.62
C SER A 161 12.32 -8.20 5.97
N THR A 162 13.45 -8.42 5.33
CA THR A 162 14.24 -7.37 4.65
C THR A 162 13.77 -7.08 3.22
N THR A 163 12.73 -7.75 2.76
CA THR A 163 12.24 -7.70 1.37
C THR A 163 11.02 -6.80 1.20
N CYS A 164 10.35 -6.38 2.28
CA CYS A 164 9.26 -5.42 2.21
C CYS A 164 9.76 -3.99 1.97
N GLU A 165 8.92 -3.19 1.33
CA GLU A 165 9.16 -1.78 0.99
C GLU A 165 9.56 -0.97 2.23
N GLU A 166 8.82 -1.13 3.33
CA GLU A 166 9.05 -0.39 4.58
C GLU A 166 10.46 -0.62 5.16
N TYR A 167 11.00 -1.83 5.04
CA TYR A 167 12.35 -2.12 5.50
C TYR A 167 13.38 -1.43 4.59
N GLN A 168 13.18 -1.53 3.28
CA GLN A 168 14.10 -1.00 2.27
C GLN A 168 14.18 0.52 2.36
N ASP A 169 13.03 1.19 2.49
CA ASP A 169 12.92 2.64 2.57
C ASP A 169 13.60 3.18 3.84
N LEU A 170 13.32 2.61 5.01
CA LEU A 170 13.96 3.04 6.24
C LEU A 170 15.47 2.73 6.25
N ALA A 171 15.89 1.57 5.74
CA ALA A 171 17.31 1.22 5.62
C ALA A 171 18.05 2.24 4.72
N GLN A 172 17.44 2.63 3.60
CA GLN A 172 17.98 3.64 2.69
C GLN A 172 18.05 5.03 3.35
N ALA A 173 17.02 5.43 4.09
CA ALA A 173 17.01 6.68 4.84
C ALA A 173 18.17 6.75 5.86
N ILE A 174 18.35 5.70 6.65
CA ILE A 174 19.45 5.62 7.64
C ILE A 174 20.82 5.65 6.95
N ALA A 175 21.00 4.87 5.88
CA ALA A 175 22.26 4.81 5.14
C ALA A 175 22.63 6.16 4.48
N SER A 176 21.63 6.95 4.11
CA SER A 176 21.83 8.27 3.50
C SER A 176 22.25 9.32 4.52
N ALA A 177 21.68 9.27 5.74
CA ALA A 177 22.05 10.17 6.84
C ALA A 177 23.47 9.94 7.38
N GLY A 178 24.01 8.73 7.27
CA GLY A 178 25.39 8.43 7.68
C GLY A 178 26.48 8.93 6.73
N LYS A 179 26.11 9.53 5.59
CA LYS A 179 27.04 10.01 4.54
C LYS A 179 27.19 11.54 4.51
N THR A 180 26.40 12.25 5.30
CA THR A 180 26.43 13.71 5.45
C THR A 180 27.26 14.12 6.65
#